data_AF-A0A9X0CBJ9-F1
#
_entry.id   AF-A0A9X0CBJ9-F1
#
_cell.length_a   1.000
_cell.length_b   1.000
_cell.length_c   1.000
_cell.angle_alpha   90.00
_cell.angle_beta   90.00
_cell.angle_gamma   90.00
#
_symmetry.space_group_name_H-M   'P 1'
#
loop_
_entity.id
_entity.type
_entity.pdbx_description
1 polymer ?
#
loop_
_entity_poly.entity_id
_entity_poly.type
_entity_poly.pdbx_seq_one_letter_code
_entity_poly.pdbx_strand_id
1 'polypeptide(L)'
;MDPASMIGLVETFYTIGVKILDICSTWKHADSEVEKRVIFIESCRDRTKRQVDFVMRITSIMDEDHCRMMDELLNQLMLSLSLAIISLETVAQKPSSARSGVFGLGFRAKKAAWVWKKEALDGIISELEEWERQFDPSWFLLMTIVNPVLDRELVLAKTTEAKAHGLATAAKTPLALAAGLRNVLSPSTEQTKWVFLKELQMEWLDIPFSVARIGCDRLGYDKKWYIVDTIELGQVARVRDFMQDVCVLATKLSQADPLAFGLLNCKGVVRCLGNGSFGDVWEEHCVSGPSHNAIRAVKQLRKRQSKFPEMSRREIQALVTFSDSYTPEYKQHFVQFLGWFDDLENSYIVMEFLQHGDLQKFINAPFPEPEAASIVFQVAQALQYMHRKNFVHRDI
;
A
#
# COMPACT_ATOMS: atom_id res chain seq x y z
N MET A 1 -19.44 30.30 10.96
CA MET A 1 -19.77 31.47 10.11
C MET A 1 -20.75 31.07 9.02
N ASP A 2 -21.43 32.02 8.39
CA ASP A 2 -22.25 31.71 7.21
C ASP A 2 -21.35 31.29 6.00
N PRO A 3 -21.85 30.45 5.09
CA PRO A 3 -21.10 30.06 3.89
C PRO A 3 -20.75 31.22 2.95
N ALA A 4 -21.49 32.33 2.96
CA ALA A 4 -21.26 33.50 2.11
C ALA A 4 -20.04 34.32 2.55
N SER A 5 -19.74 34.33 3.85
CA SER A 5 -18.55 34.95 4.43
C SER A 5 -17.29 34.23 3.97
N MET A 6 -17.32 32.89 3.94
CA MET A 6 -16.22 32.11 3.37
C MET A 6 -16.06 32.32 1.86
N ILE A 7 -17.16 32.45 1.09
CA ILE A 7 -17.07 32.79 -0.35
C ILE A 7 -16.34 34.12 -0.55
N GLY A 8 -16.65 35.14 0.26
CA GLY A 8 -15.99 36.45 0.20
C GLY A 8 -14.49 36.40 0.53
N LEU A 9 -14.09 35.59 1.51
CA LEU A 9 -12.67 35.35 1.84
C LEU A 9 -11.93 34.68 0.67
N VAL A 10 -12.56 33.71 0.02
CA VAL A 10 -11.98 32.97 -1.12
C VAL A 10 -11.83 33.86 -2.36
N GLU A 11 -12.81 34.71 -2.67
CA GLU A 11 -12.70 35.69 -3.77
C GLU A 11 -11.59 36.72 -3.53
N THR A 12 -11.44 37.15 -2.27
CA THR A 12 -10.38 38.06 -1.86
C THR A 12 -9.01 37.39 -1.99
N PHE A 13 -8.88 36.13 -1.56
CA PHE A 13 -7.69 35.30 -1.77
C PHE A 13 -7.33 35.20 -3.27
N TYR A 14 -8.30 34.96 -4.15
CA TYR A 14 -8.02 34.89 -5.59
C TYR A 14 -7.51 36.20 -6.15
N THR A 15 -8.11 37.31 -5.73
CA THR A 15 -7.71 38.65 -6.17
C THR A 15 -6.29 38.98 -5.70
N ILE A 16 -5.97 38.69 -4.45
CA ILE A 16 -4.65 38.88 -3.85
C ILE A 16 -3.61 38.00 -4.54
N GLY A 17 -3.92 36.72 -4.76
CA GLY A 17 -3.02 35.79 -5.45
C GLY A 17 -2.72 36.20 -6.90
N VAL A 18 -3.68 36.77 -7.63
CA VAL A 18 -3.42 37.32 -8.98
C VAL A 18 -2.47 38.51 -8.91
N LYS A 19 -2.66 39.43 -7.95
CA LYS A 19 -1.76 40.59 -7.77
C LYS A 19 -0.32 40.18 -7.44
N ILE A 20 -0.15 39.19 -6.57
CA ILE A 20 1.17 38.63 -6.25
C ILE A 20 1.84 38.09 -7.52
N LEU A 21 1.10 37.31 -8.33
CA LEU A 21 1.64 36.78 -9.58
C LEU A 21 1.94 37.85 -10.61
N ASP A 22 1.13 38.89 -10.71
CA ASP A 22 1.39 40.02 -11.60
C ASP A 22 2.72 40.70 -11.24
N ILE A 23 2.94 41.01 -9.95
CA ILE A 23 4.20 41.57 -9.46
C ILE A 23 5.37 40.61 -9.71
N CYS A 24 5.21 39.33 -9.39
CA CYS A 24 6.23 38.30 -9.60
C CYS A 24 6.56 38.06 -11.09
N SER A 25 5.58 38.21 -11.98
CA SER A 25 5.78 38.06 -13.43
C SER A 25 6.73 39.12 -14.00
N THR A 26 6.72 40.32 -13.44
CA THR A 26 7.68 41.38 -13.79
C THR A 26 9.12 41.02 -13.45
N TRP A 27 9.33 40.00 -12.60
CA TRP A 27 10.65 39.52 -12.18
C TRP A 27 11.05 38.19 -12.82
N LYS A 28 10.14 37.55 -13.59
CA LYS A 28 10.35 36.21 -14.20
C LYS A 28 11.57 36.16 -15.12
N HIS A 29 11.95 37.29 -15.73
CA HIS A 29 13.12 37.40 -16.61
C HIS A 29 14.36 38.03 -15.93
N ALA A 30 14.34 38.24 -14.61
CA ALA A 30 15.41 38.95 -13.91
C ALA A 30 16.58 38.03 -13.52
N ASP A 31 16.32 36.79 -13.09
CA ASP A 31 17.32 35.81 -12.64
C ASP A 31 16.69 34.40 -12.57
N SER A 32 17.43 33.36 -12.97
CA SER A 32 16.99 31.95 -12.93
C SER A 32 16.55 31.47 -11.55
N GLU A 33 17.10 32.05 -10.47
CA GLU A 33 16.81 31.63 -9.10
C GLU A 33 15.57 32.32 -8.52
N VAL A 34 15.23 33.50 -9.06
CA VAL A 34 13.97 34.21 -8.81
C VAL A 34 12.85 33.53 -9.61
N GLU A 35 13.12 33.15 -10.86
CA GLU A 35 12.17 32.43 -11.72
C GLU A 35 11.67 31.14 -11.08
N LYS A 36 12.56 30.32 -10.50
CA LYS A 36 12.18 29.09 -9.77
C LYS A 36 11.21 29.37 -8.61
N ARG A 37 11.44 30.44 -7.84
CA ARG A 37 10.60 30.83 -6.70
C ARG A 37 9.23 31.31 -7.17
N VAL A 38 9.19 32.07 -8.25
CA VAL A 38 7.92 32.50 -8.87
C VAL A 38 7.11 31.29 -9.34
N ILE A 39 7.76 30.32 -9.99
CA ILE A 39 7.11 29.05 -10.40
C ILE A 39 6.58 28.28 -9.18
N PHE A 40 7.34 28.25 -8.09
CA PHE A 40 6.89 27.58 -6.85
C PHE A 40 5.65 28.27 -6.26
N ILE A 41 5.64 29.60 -6.20
CA ILE A 41 4.48 30.38 -5.73
C ILE A 41 3.27 30.18 -6.65
N GLU A 42 3.47 30.15 -7.98
CA GLU A 42 2.42 29.81 -8.97
C GLU A 42 1.82 28.42 -8.67
N SER A 43 2.68 27.41 -8.45
CA SER A 43 2.25 26.04 -8.13
C SER A 43 1.50 25.95 -6.80
N CYS A 44 1.98 26.63 -5.76
CA CYS A 44 1.34 26.64 -4.44
C CYS A 44 -0.04 27.31 -4.52
N ARG A 45 -0.16 28.44 -5.22
CA ARG A 45 -1.45 29.11 -5.44
C ARG A 45 -2.47 28.21 -6.13
N ASP A 46 -2.06 27.56 -7.21
CA ASP A 46 -2.95 26.67 -7.96
C ASP A 46 -3.39 25.47 -7.13
N ARG A 47 -2.50 24.95 -6.26
CA ARG A 47 -2.81 23.89 -5.30
C ARG A 47 -3.83 24.34 -4.27
N THR A 48 -3.55 25.44 -3.56
CA THR A 48 -4.43 26.01 -2.53
C THR A 48 -5.80 26.36 -3.09
N LYS A 49 -5.85 26.95 -4.28
CA LYS A 49 -7.10 27.23 -4.99
C LYS A 49 -8.00 26.00 -5.12
N ARG A 50 -7.45 24.88 -5.59
CA ARG A 50 -8.21 23.65 -5.81
C ARG A 50 -8.72 23.03 -4.51
N GLN A 51 -7.89 23.03 -3.45
CA GLN A 51 -8.29 22.54 -2.12
C GLN A 51 -9.41 23.41 -1.54
N VAL A 52 -9.27 24.73 -1.60
CA VAL A 52 -10.25 25.69 -1.08
C VAL A 52 -11.57 25.64 -1.86
N ASP A 53 -11.53 25.62 -3.20
CA ASP A 53 -12.72 25.42 -4.04
C ASP A 53 -13.45 24.10 -3.72
N PHE A 54 -12.70 23.06 -3.35
CA PHE A 54 -13.28 21.79 -2.94
C PHE A 54 -13.94 21.89 -1.57
N VAL A 55 -13.25 22.45 -0.57
CA VAL A 55 -13.81 22.70 0.77
C VAL A 55 -15.12 23.48 0.66
N MET A 56 -15.15 24.53 -0.16
CA MET A 56 -16.35 25.36 -0.34
C MET A 56 -17.56 24.58 -0.87
N ARG A 57 -17.34 23.54 -1.68
CA ARG A 57 -18.40 22.66 -2.18
C ARG A 57 -18.93 21.70 -1.12
N ILE A 58 -18.12 21.40 -0.10
CA ILE A 58 -18.45 20.47 0.97
C ILE A 58 -18.77 21.17 2.31
N THR A 59 -18.74 22.50 2.36
CA THR A 59 -19.08 23.28 3.57
C THR A 59 -20.42 22.88 4.20
N SER A 60 -21.42 22.50 3.39
CA SER A 60 -22.74 22.11 3.88
C SER A 60 -22.77 20.79 4.66
N ILE A 61 -21.73 19.97 4.54
CA ILE A 61 -21.59 18.67 5.22
C ILE A 61 -20.54 18.69 6.35
N MET A 62 -19.84 19.81 6.51
CA MET A 62 -18.85 19.99 7.57
C MET A 62 -19.56 20.33 8.88
N ASP A 63 -19.05 19.82 10.00
CA ASP A 63 -19.53 20.23 11.31
C ASP A 63 -19.08 21.66 11.65
N GLU A 64 -19.67 22.24 12.70
CA GLU A 64 -19.38 23.62 13.11
C GLU A 64 -17.91 23.82 13.53
N ASP A 65 -17.28 22.80 14.09
CA ASP A 65 -15.88 22.85 14.55
C ASP A 65 -14.90 22.89 13.37
N HIS A 66 -15.10 22.04 12.36
CA HIS A 66 -14.34 22.06 11.11
C HIS A 66 -14.58 23.37 10.37
N CYS A 67 -15.83 23.86 10.29
CA CYS A 67 -16.10 25.15 9.66
C CYS A 67 -15.38 26.30 10.37
N ARG A 68 -15.37 26.32 11.70
CA ARG A 68 -14.65 27.34 12.49
C ARG A 68 -13.14 27.27 12.28
N MET A 69 -12.57 26.07 12.29
CA MET A 69 -11.14 25.87 12.07
C MET A 69 -10.71 26.32 10.67
N MET A 70 -11.50 25.96 9.66
CA MET A 70 -11.22 26.32 8.27
C MET A 70 -11.32 27.82 8.04
N ASP A 71 -12.30 28.48 8.67
CA ASP A 71 -12.43 29.93 8.65
C ASP A 71 -11.21 30.62 9.27
N GLU A 72 -10.75 30.17 10.45
CA GLU A 72 -9.54 30.71 11.08
C GLU A 72 -8.29 30.55 10.19
N LEU A 73 -8.10 29.35 9.61
CA LEU A 73 -6.98 29.07 8.71
C LEU A 73 -7.03 29.92 7.43
N LEU A 74 -8.21 30.11 6.84
CA LEU A 74 -8.37 30.96 5.65
C LEU A 74 -8.10 32.44 5.97
N ASN A 75 -8.55 32.92 7.12
CA ASN A 75 -8.28 34.27 7.59
C ASN A 75 -6.77 34.50 7.81
N GLN A 76 -6.07 33.53 8.42
CA GLN A 76 -4.62 33.60 8.60
C GLN A 76 -3.86 33.64 7.26
N LEU A 77 -4.26 32.81 6.29
CA LEU A 77 -3.70 32.85 4.94
C LEU A 77 -3.94 34.22 4.28
N MET A 78 -5.13 34.77 4.43
CA MET A 78 -5.47 36.07 3.87
C MET A 78 -4.62 37.20 4.46
N LEU A 79 -4.39 37.18 5.78
CA LEU A 79 -3.52 38.14 6.45
C LEU A 79 -2.08 38.02 5.96
N SER A 80 -1.54 36.80 5.93
CA SER A 80 -0.21 36.50 5.40
C SER A 80 -0.05 37.03 3.97
N LEU A 81 -0.97 36.69 3.06
CA LEU A 81 -0.88 37.13 1.67
C LEU A 81 -1.06 38.65 1.49
N SER A 82 -1.84 39.30 2.35
CA SER A 82 -1.97 40.75 2.36
C SER A 82 -0.65 41.42 2.75
N LEU A 83 0.04 40.88 3.77
CA LEU A 83 1.37 41.32 4.16
C LEU A 83 2.41 41.03 3.06
N ALA A 84 2.29 39.89 2.39
CA ALA A 84 3.12 39.52 1.25
C ALA A 84 3.02 40.54 0.11
N ILE A 85 1.81 41.00 -0.25
CA ILE A 85 1.63 42.05 -1.26
C ILE A 85 2.36 43.33 -0.84
N ILE A 86 2.17 43.78 0.40
CA ILE A 86 2.84 45.00 0.90
C ILE A 86 4.36 44.83 0.81
N SER A 87 4.89 43.69 1.22
CA SER A 87 6.31 43.37 1.10
C SER A 87 6.78 43.42 -0.36
N LEU A 88 6.06 42.78 -1.28
CA LEU A 88 6.41 42.79 -2.71
C LEU A 88 6.34 44.18 -3.34
N GLU A 89 5.32 44.97 -3.02
CA GLU A 89 5.17 46.34 -3.51
C GLU A 89 6.30 47.24 -3.00
N THR A 90 6.69 47.11 -1.73
CA THR A 90 7.84 47.87 -1.18
C THR A 90 9.15 47.51 -1.87
N VAL A 91 9.35 46.24 -2.24
CA VAL A 91 10.54 45.79 -2.97
C VAL A 91 10.48 46.19 -4.45
N ALA A 92 9.29 46.20 -5.06
CA ALA A 92 9.08 46.64 -6.45
C ALA A 92 9.29 48.14 -6.63
N GLN A 93 8.93 48.95 -5.63
CA GLN A 93 9.08 50.42 -5.67
C GLN A 93 10.49 50.91 -5.30
N LYS A 94 11.36 50.08 -4.74
CA LYS A 94 12.75 50.47 -4.44
C LYS A 94 13.50 50.79 -5.74
N PRO A 95 13.94 52.04 -5.97
CA PRO A 95 14.63 52.39 -7.20
C PRO A 95 15.92 51.58 -7.28
N SER A 96 16.11 50.88 -8.40
CA SER A 96 17.42 50.41 -8.81
C SER A 96 18.30 51.64 -8.93
N SER A 97 19.16 51.88 -7.96
CA SER A 97 20.02 53.05 -7.87
C SER A 97 21.03 53.04 -9.02
N ALA A 98 20.60 53.59 -10.14
CA ALA A 98 21.44 53.93 -11.29
C ALA A 98 21.08 55.34 -11.75
N ARG A 99 21.41 56.35 -10.93
CA ARG A 99 21.91 57.59 -11.53
C ARG A 99 23.32 57.26 -12.02
N SER A 100 23.47 57.29 -13.33
CA SER A 100 24.74 57.16 -14.03
C SER A 100 25.78 58.09 -13.39
N GLY A 101 26.80 57.49 -12.76
CA GLY A 101 27.84 58.19 -12.03
C GLY A 101 29.04 57.26 -11.83
N VAL A 102 29.92 57.27 -12.84
CA VAL A 102 31.38 57.10 -12.78
C VAL A 102 31.92 56.06 -11.76
N PHE A 103 32.39 54.93 -12.31
CA PHE A 103 33.15 53.83 -11.68
C PHE A 103 32.41 52.89 -10.68
N GLY A 104 32.16 51.64 -11.11
CA GLY A 104 32.19 50.43 -10.26
C GLY A 104 31.00 50.11 -9.34
N LEU A 105 30.10 51.03 -9.01
CA LEU A 105 29.02 50.78 -8.02
C LEU A 105 27.76 50.06 -8.54
N GLY A 106 27.55 49.97 -9.86
CA GLY A 106 26.32 49.40 -10.45
C GLY A 106 26.12 47.89 -10.18
N PHE A 107 27.20 47.14 -9.96
CA PHE A 107 27.12 45.69 -9.70
C PHE A 107 26.60 45.38 -8.29
N ARG A 108 26.96 46.21 -7.29
CA ARG A 108 26.49 46.06 -5.90
C ARG A 108 25.01 46.42 -5.74
N ALA A 109 24.53 47.43 -6.45
CA ALA A 109 23.12 47.82 -6.42
C ALA A 109 22.20 46.72 -7.01
N LYS A 110 22.60 46.10 -8.13
CA LYS A 110 21.87 44.97 -8.72
C LYS A 110 21.86 43.75 -7.80
N LYS A 111 22.98 43.44 -7.15
CA LYS A 111 23.09 42.34 -6.17
C LYS A 111 22.22 42.60 -4.93
N ALA A 112 22.17 43.83 -4.42
CA ALA A 112 21.32 44.21 -3.29
C ALA A 112 19.82 44.13 -3.63
N ALA A 113 19.42 44.63 -4.81
CA ALA A 113 18.05 44.52 -5.29
C ALA A 113 17.61 43.06 -5.47
N TRP A 114 18.53 42.19 -5.93
CA TRP A 114 18.30 40.75 -5.99
C TRP A 114 18.11 40.12 -4.60
N VAL A 115 18.96 40.46 -3.62
CA VAL A 115 18.83 39.93 -2.25
C VAL A 115 17.45 40.25 -1.68
N TRP A 116 16.96 41.48 -1.84
CA TRP A 116 15.64 41.87 -1.33
C TRP A 116 14.48 41.19 -2.04
N LYS A 117 14.57 41.00 -3.37
CA LYS A 117 13.55 40.22 -4.12
C LYS A 117 13.53 38.78 -3.67
N LYS A 118 14.71 38.17 -3.50
CA LYS A 118 14.84 36.80 -3.00
C LYS A 118 14.25 36.65 -1.59
N GLU A 119 14.62 37.54 -0.67
CA GLU A 119 14.16 37.52 0.71
C GLU A 119 12.64 37.71 0.83
N ALA A 120 12.05 38.59 0.03
CA ALA A 120 10.60 38.74 -0.04
C ALA A 120 9.91 37.47 -0.57
N LEU A 121 10.44 36.85 -1.62
CA LEU A 121 9.88 35.60 -2.17
C LEU A 121 10.07 34.41 -1.23
N ASP A 122 11.23 34.28 -0.58
CA ASP A 122 11.50 33.23 0.41
C ASP A 122 10.58 33.38 1.64
N GLY A 123 10.29 34.61 2.06
CA GLY A 123 9.29 34.88 3.11
C GLY A 123 7.89 34.40 2.74
N ILE A 124 7.44 34.71 1.52
CA ILE A 124 6.13 34.25 1.02
C ILE A 124 6.06 32.73 0.96
N ILE A 125 7.11 32.09 0.45
CA ILE A 125 7.19 30.63 0.39
C ILE A 125 7.10 30.04 1.79
N SER A 126 7.86 30.57 2.75
CA SER A 126 7.83 30.07 4.13
C SER A 126 6.46 30.23 4.80
N GLU A 127 5.76 31.34 4.58
CA GLU A 127 4.42 31.55 5.13
C GLU A 127 3.38 30.63 4.48
N LEU A 128 3.48 30.40 3.17
CA LEU A 128 2.63 29.46 2.45
C LEU A 128 2.85 28.00 2.88
N GLU A 129 4.11 27.58 3.06
CA GLU A 129 4.46 26.25 3.55
C GLU A 129 4.00 26.03 5.00
N GLU A 130 4.15 27.04 5.86
CA GLU A 130 3.68 26.97 7.25
C GLU A 130 2.15 26.87 7.31
N TRP A 131 1.44 27.63 6.47
CA TRP A 131 -0.01 27.50 6.35
C TRP A 131 -0.43 26.12 5.83
N GLU A 132 0.22 25.61 4.79
CA GLU A 132 -0.07 24.28 4.23
C GLU A 132 0.11 23.19 5.30
N ARG A 133 1.16 23.30 6.13
CA ARG A 133 1.41 22.40 7.26
C ARG A 133 0.28 22.39 8.29
N GLN A 134 -0.36 23.54 8.53
CA GLN A 134 -1.48 23.66 9.46
C GLN A 134 -2.81 23.24 8.82
N PHE A 135 -2.95 23.42 7.51
CA PHE A 135 -4.16 23.08 6.75
C PHE A 135 -4.28 21.58 6.43
N ASP A 136 -3.18 20.93 6.07
CA ASP A 136 -3.17 19.55 5.59
C ASP A 136 -3.79 18.55 6.60
N PRO A 137 -3.52 18.60 7.92
CA PRO A 137 -4.17 17.72 8.89
C PRO A 137 -5.70 17.83 8.87
N SER A 138 -6.23 19.06 8.82
CA SER A 138 -7.67 19.34 8.77
C SER A 138 -8.28 18.91 7.43
N TRP A 139 -7.56 19.12 6.33
CA TRP A 139 -7.91 18.65 5.01
C TRP A 139 -8.04 17.11 4.96
N PHE A 140 -7.10 16.38 5.56
CA PHE A 140 -7.17 14.92 5.58
C PHE A 140 -8.24 14.39 6.54
N LEU A 141 -8.49 15.06 7.66
CA LEU A 141 -9.60 14.73 8.55
C LEU A 141 -10.95 14.89 7.85
N LEU A 142 -11.13 15.93 7.04
CA LEU A 142 -12.33 16.09 6.21
C LEU A 142 -12.55 14.90 5.27
N MET A 143 -11.48 14.30 4.74
CA MET A 143 -11.59 13.12 3.87
C MET A 143 -11.99 11.85 4.62
N THR A 144 -11.90 11.85 5.96
CA THR A 144 -12.39 10.72 6.78
C THR A 144 -13.90 10.73 6.97
N ILE A 145 -14.58 11.86 6.73
CA ILE A 145 -16.04 12.00 6.95
C ILE A 145 -16.82 11.14 5.97
N VAL A 146 -17.54 10.12 6.45
CA VAL A 146 -18.35 9.24 5.59
C VAL A 146 -19.61 9.97 5.11
N ASN A 147 -19.58 10.52 3.89
CA ASN A 147 -20.72 11.24 3.32
C ASN A 147 -20.81 11.07 1.78
N PRO A 148 -21.98 10.67 1.22
CA PRO A 148 -22.13 10.44 -0.22
C PRO A 148 -22.00 11.72 -1.07
N VAL A 149 -22.23 12.90 -0.49
CA VAL A 149 -22.00 14.19 -1.16
C VAL A 149 -20.51 14.43 -1.35
N LEU A 150 -19.69 14.15 -0.33
CA LEU A 150 -18.23 14.21 -0.41
C LEU A 150 -17.71 13.28 -1.50
N ASP A 151 -18.23 12.05 -1.57
CA ASP A 151 -17.82 11.05 -2.54
C ASP A 151 -18.16 11.49 -3.98
N ARG A 152 -19.36 12.06 -4.19
CA ARG A 152 -19.77 12.60 -5.49
C ARG A 152 -18.90 13.76 -5.94
N GLU A 153 -18.64 14.72 -5.04
CA GLU A 153 -17.79 15.88 -5.33
C GLU A 153 -16.34 15.48 -5.60
N LEU A 154 -15.79 14.49 -4.88
CA LEU A 154 -14.44 13.96 -5.14
C LEU A 154 -14.32 13.33 -6.53
N VAL A 155 -15.33 12.58 -6.97
CA VAL A 155 -15.36 11.98 -8.31
C VAL A 155 -15.45 13.06 -9.39
N LEU A 156 -16.28 14.09 -9.19
CA LEU A 156 -16.38 15.24 -10.09
C LEU A 156 -15.05 16.02 -10.17
N ALA A 157 -14.42 16.26 -9.02
CA ALA A 157 -13.12 16.93 -8.95
C ALA A 157 -12.03 16.15 -9.71
N LYS A 158 -11.93 14.84 -9.48
CA LYS A 158 -10.97 13.94 -10.16
C LYS A 158 -11.16 13.91 -11.68
N THR A 159 -12.41 13.83 -12.15
CA THR A 159 -12.71 13.79 -13.59
C THR A 159 -12.43 15.13 -14.27
N THR A 160 -12.64 16.24 -13.57
CA THR A 160 -12.32 17.59 -14.07
C THR A 160 -10.81 17.79 -14.18
N GLU A 161 -10.03 17.34 -13.19
CA GLU A 161 -8.57 17.43 -13.21
C GLU A 161 -7.93 16.53 -14.28
N ALA A 162 -8.42 15.29 -14.43
CA ALA A 162 -7.93 14.36 -15.44
C ALA A 162 -8.13 14.89 -16.88
N LYS A 163 -9.22 15.62 -17.13
CA LYS A 163 -9.48 16.29 -18.40
C LYS A 163 -8.56 17.49 -18.66
N ALA A 164 -8.15 18.19 -17.60
CA ALA A 164 -7.38 19.42 -17.72
C ALA A 164 -5.85 19.21 -17.86
N HIS A 165 -5.28 18.17 -17.23
CA HIS A 165 -3.82 17.99 -17.17
C HIS A 165 -3.31 16.61 -17.63
N GLY A 166 -4.20 15.67 -17.99
CA GLY A 166 -3.83 14.30 -18.31
C GLY A 166 -3.58 13.41 -17.08
N LEU A 167 -3.52 12.08 -17.29
CA LEU A 167 -3.50 11.07 -16.23
C LEU A 167 -2.23 11.09 -15.36
N ALA A 168 -1.07 11.43 -15.93
CA ALA A 168 0.24 11.31 -15.25
C ALA A 168 0.50 12.43 -14.22
N THR A 169 -0.10 13.61 -14.39
CA THR A 169 0.02 14.74 -13.45
C THR A 169 -1.10 14.75 -12.42
N ALA A 170 -2.22 14.07 -12.70
CA ALA A 170 -3.35 13.96 -11.77
C ALA A 170 -2.94 13.29 -10.44
N ALA A 171 -2.04 12.30 -10.46
CA ALA A 171 -1.58 11.61 -9.24
C ALA A 171 -0.81 12.52 -8.24
N LYS A 172 -0.43 13.74 -8.65
CA LYS A 172 0.31 14.70 -7.80
C LYS A 172 -0.58 15.78 -7.18
N THR A 173 -1.89 15.78 -7.47
CA THR A 173 -2.79 16.82 -6.96
C THR A 173 -3.38 16.41 -5.61
N PRO A 174 -3.57 17.35 -4.65
CA PRO A 174 -4.16 17.03 -3.35
C PRO A 174 -5.55 16.38 -3.43
N LEU A 175 -6.31 16.68 -4.48
CA LEU A 175 -7.63 16.10 -4.74
C LEU A 175 -7.54 14.64 -5.17
N ALA A 176 -6.53 14.27 -5.96
CA ALA A 176 -6.28 12.86 -6.28
C ALA A 176 -5.78 12.09 -5.05
N LEU A 177 -4.93 12.69 -4.22
CA LEU A 177 -4.49 12.13 -2.93
C LEU A 177 -5.68 11.90 -2.00
N ALA A 178 -6.55 12.92 -1.87
CA ALA A 178 -7.78 12.87 -1.10
C ALA A 178 -8.75 11.79 -1.60
N ALA A 179 -8.97 11.71 -2.91
CA ALA A 179 -9.78 10.65 -3.51
C ALA A 179 -9.17 9.26 -3.29
N GLY A 180 -7.84 9.13 -3.34
CA GLY A 180 -7.12 7.91 -2.98
C GLY A 180 -7.38 7.48 -1.54
N LEU A 181 -7.18 8.39 -0.57
CA LEU A 181 -7.51 8.16 0.85
C LEU A 181 -8.97 7.78 1.03
N ARG A 182 -9.88 8.48 0.35
CA ARG A 182 -11.32 8.26 0.47
C ARG A 182 -11.73 6.86 0.03
N ASN A 183 -11.21 6.40 -1.10
CA ASN A 183 -11.46 5.05 -1.60
C ASN A 183 -10.98 3.99 -0.58
N VAL A 184 -9.81 4.22 0.02
CA VAL A 184 -9.25 3.36 1.08
C VAL A 184 -10.11 3.35 2.34
N LEU A 185 -10.67 4.50 2.74
CA LEU A 185 -11.45 4.63 3.97
C LEU A 185 -12.90 4.14 3.82
N SER A 186 -13.48 4.22 2.62
CA SER A 186 -14.85 3.81 2.32
C SER A 186 -14.87 2.82 1.13
N PRO A 187 -14.38 1.58 1.30
CA PRO A 187 -14.44 0.58 0.24
C PRO A 187 -15.91 0.28 -0.05
N SER A 188 -16.37 0.59 -1.27
CA SER A 188 -17.72 0.21 -1.70
C SER A 188 -17.90 -1.30 -1.57
N THR A 189 -19.03 -1.73 -0.99
CA THR A 189 -19.34 -3.14 -0.68
C THR A 189 -19.27 -4.06 -1.92
N GLU A 190 -19.43 -3.48 -3.12
CA GLU A 190 -19.33 -4.19 -4.41
C GLU A 190 -17.87 -4.44 -4.87
N GLN A 191 -16.89 -3.70 -4.33
CA GLN A 191 -15.46 -3.80 -4.70
C GLN A 191 -14.64 -4.70 -3.78
N THR A 192 -15.21 -5.17 -2.67
CA THR A 192 -14.70 -6.29 -1.85
C THR A 192 -14.76 -7.64 -2.58
N LYS A 193 -14.64 -7.63 -3.91
CA LYS A 193 -14.62 -8.82 -4.74
C LYS A 193 -13.27 -9.51 -4.55
N TRP A 194 -13.20 -10.31 -3.47
CA TRP A 194 -12.27 -11.41 -3.20
C TRP A 194 -10.98 -11.31 -4.03
N VAL A 195 -10.04 -10.47 -3.56
CA VAL A 195 -8.73 -10.28 -4.19
C VAL A 195 -7.82 -11.50 -3.90
N PHE A 196 -8.34 -12.71 -4.06
CA PHE A 196 -7.53 -13.91 -4.13
C PHE A 196 -7.03 -14.05 -5.54
N LEU A 197 -5.72 -13.95 -5.70
CA LEU A 197 -5.10 -14.32 -6.97
C LEU A 197 -5.26 -15.84 -7.12
N LYS A 198 -5.81 -16.29 -8.26
CA LYS A 198 -5.89 -17.72 -8.58
C LYS A 198 -4.50 -18.34 -8.44
N GLU A 199 -4.38 -19.46 -7.72
CA GLU A 199 -3.18 -20.27 -7.48
C GLU A 199 -2.05 -19.96 -8.48
N LEU A 200 -1.24 -18.96 -8.13
CA LEU A 200 -0.12 -18.55 -8.95
C LEU A 200 1.03 -19.49 -8.62
N GLN A 201 1.43 -20.32 -9.57
CA GLN A 201 2.69 -21.05 -9.47
C GLN A 201 3.84 -20.03 -9.58
N MET A 202 4.26 -19.56 -8.42
CA MET A 202 5.25 -18.49 -8.28
C MET A 202 6.67 -19.05 -8.26
N GLU A 203 7.56 -18.47 -9.07
CA GLU A 203 9.00 -18.61 -8.89
C GLU A 203 9.47 -17.61 -7.84
N TRP A 204 10.09 -18.09 -6.76
CA TRP A 204 10.42 -17.29 -5.58
C TRP A 204 11.89 -16.89 -5.53
N LEU A 205 12.15 -15.61 -5.25
CA LEU A 205 13.49 -15.09 -4.96
C LEU A 205 13.48 -14.37 -3.61
N ASP A 206 14.47 -14.67 -2.76
CA ASP A 206 14.58 -14.00 -1.46
C ASP A 206 15.13 -12.58 -1.62
N ILE A 207 14.58 -11.63 -0.87
CA ILE A 207 15.10 -10.26 -0.77
C ILE A 207 16.08 -10.23 0.41
N PRO A 208 17.36 -9.87 0.21
CA PRO A 208 18.33 -9.79 1.30
C PRO A 208 17.84 -8.89 2.44
N PHE A 209 17.95 -9.39 3.67
CA PHE A 209 17.57 -8.66 4.89
C PHE A 209 16.08 -8.27 5.01
N SER A 210 15.19 -8.91 4.24
CA SER A 210 13.75 -8.71 4.33
C SER A 210 13.02 -10.03 4.57
N VAL A 211 11.88 -9.95 5.26
CA VAL A 211 10.92 -11.06 5.37
C VAL A 211 10.05 -11.20 4.12
N ALA A 212 9.99 -10.15 3.31
CA ALA A 212 9.31 -10.17 2.02
C ALA A 212 10.14 -10.92 0.96
N ARG A 213 9.43 -11.54 0.02
CA ARG A 213 10.00 -12.29 -1.11
C ARG A 213 9.56 -11.68 -2.42
N ILE A 214 10.28 -12.01 -3.49
CA ILE A 214 9.87 -11.70 -4.85
C ILE A 214 9.24 -12.98 -5.44
N GLY A 215 8.06 -12.88 -6.05
CA GLY A 215 7.38 -13.96 -6.77
C GLY A 215 7.17 -13.59 -8.24
N CYS A 216 7.50 -14.48 -9.17
CA CYS A 216 7.14 -14.34 -10.58
C CYS A 216 6.02 -15.32 -10.96
N ASP A 217 4.95 -14.83 -11.58
CA ASP A 217 3.92 -15.69 -12.18
C ASP A 217 4.49 -16.40 -13.41
N ARG A 218 4.57 -17.74 -13.36
CA ARG A 218 5.12 -18.58 -14.43
C ARG A 218 4.11 -18.90 -15.53
N LEU A 219 2.81 -18.78 -15.26
CA LEU A 219 1.72 -19.17 -16.17
C LEU A 219 1.08 -17.99 -16.90
N GLY A 220 1.30 -16.76 -16.43
CA GLY A 220 0.90 -15.56 -17.15
C GLY A 220 1.60 -15.43 -18.50
N TYR A 221 0.85 -15.02 -19.54
CA TYR A 221 1.40 -14.63 -20.85
C TYR A 221 2.45 -13.51 -20.76
N ASP A 222 2.53 -12.83 -19.62
CA ASP A 222 3.42 -11.72 -19.32
C ASP A 222 4.10 -12.00 -17.97
N LYS A 223 5.43 -12.17 -17.95
CA LYS A 223 6.22 -12.51 -16.75
C LYS A 223 6.22 -11.33 -15.77
N LYS A 224 5.20 -11.25 -14.93
CA LYS A 224 5.06 -10.20 -13.92
C LYS A 224 5.66 -10.63 -12.60
N TRP A 225 6.46 -9.73 -12.05
CA TRP A 225 7.12 -9.88 -10.77
C TRP A 225 6.33 -9.15 -9.70
N TYR A 226 6.22 -9.77 -8.53
CA TYR A 226 5.49 -9.28 -7.38
C TYR A 226 6.41 -9.30 -6.16
N ILE A 227 6.27 -8.32 -5.28
CA ILE A 227 6.81 -8.41 -3.93
C ILE A 227 5.69 -9.00 -3.06
N VAL A 228 6.00 -10.07 -2.35
CA VAL A 228 5.05 -10.82 -1.53
C VAL A 228 5.54 -10.79 -0.09
N ASP A 229 4.71 -10.21 0.76
CA ASP A 229 4.91 -10.23 2.19
C ASP A 229 4.06 -11.34 2.82
N THR A 230 4.55 -11.93 3.91
CA THR A 230 3.90 -13.07 4.57
C THR A 230 3.34 -12.63 5.92
N ILE A 231 2.03 -12.79 6.11
CA ILE A 231 1.38 -12.53 7.39
C ILE A 231 1.15 -13.88 8.08
N GLU A 232 1.81 -14.09 9.21
CA GLU A 232 1.63 -15.30 10.02
C GLU A 232 0.32 -15.21 10.82
N LEU A 233 -0.45 -16.30 10.80
CA LEU A 233 -1.64 -16.45 11.62
C LEU A 233 -1.24 -16.68 13.08
N GLY A 234 -1.52 -15.71 13.95
CA GLY A 234 -1.34 -15.85 15.40
C GLY A 234 -2.27 -16.93 15.99
N GLN A 235 -1.85 -17.56 17.09
CA GLN A 235 -2.45 -18.76 17.69
C GLN A 235 -3.94 -18.67 18.11
N VAL A 236 -4.58 -17.50 18.07
CA VAL A 236 -5.89 -17.26 18.70
C VAL A 236 -6.95 -16.70 17.72
N ALA A 237 -6.58 -16.38 16.47
CA ALA A 237 -7.52 -15.77 15.53
C ALA A 237 -8.38 -16.82 14.80
N ARG A 238 -9.71 -16.64 14.78
CA ARG A 238 -10.59 -17.42 13.89
C ARG A 238 -10.17 -17.16 12.44
N VAL A 239 -9.78 -18.21 11.72
CA VAL A 239 -9.29 -18.13 10.33
C VAL A 239 -10.20 -17.30 9.43
N ARG A 240 -11.53 -17.45 9.57
CA ARG A 240 -12.50 -16.68 8.78
C ARG A 240 -12.43 -15.18 9.04
N ASP A 241 -12.34 -14.78 10.30
CA ASP A 241 -12.35 -13.38 10.70
C ASP A 241 -10.99 -12.73 10.32
N PHE A 242 -9.88 -13.44 10.50
CA PHE A 242 -8.56 -13.03 10.00
C PHE A 242 -8.52 -12.88 8.46
N MET A 243 -9.09 -13.84 7.74
CA MET A 243 -9.18 -13.77 6.28
C MET A 243 -10.02 -12.59 5.81
N GLN A 244 -11.07 -12.23 6.56
CA GLN A 244 -11.84 -11.01 6.31
C GLN A 244 -10.96 -9.78 6.48
N ASP A 245 -10.21 -9.69 7.58
CA ASP A 245 -9.31 -8.56 7.85
C ASP A 245 -8.22 -8.42 6.78
N VAL A 246 -7.62 -9.54 6.37
CA VAL A 246 -6.62 -9.59 5.28
C VAL A 246 -7.23 -9.14 3.95
N CYS A 247 -8.46 -9.57 3.62
CA CYS A 247 -9.17 -9.11 2.43
C CYS A 247 -9.48 -7.61 2.48
N VAL A 248 -9.89 -7.08 3.63
CA VAL A 248 -10.12 -5.65 3.80
C VAL A 248 -8.81 -4.88 3.63
N LEU A 249 -7.73 -5.33 4.26
CA LEU A 249 -6.41 -4.72 4.15
C LEU A 249 -5.90 -4.74 2.69
N ALA A 250 -5.99 -5.87 2.01
CA ALA A 250 -5.58 -6.00 0.61
C ALA A 250 -6.41 -5.10 -0.31
N THR A 251 -7.72 -5.02 -0.09
CA THR A 251 -8.61 -4.11 -0.84
C THR A 251 -8.18 -2.66 -0.65
N LYS A 252 -7.90 -2.25 0.59
CA LYS A 252 -7.38 -0.92 0.91
C LYS A 252 -6.06 -0.64 0.20
N LEU A 253 -5.08 -1.54 0.31
CA LEU A 253 -3.77 -1.38 -0.31
C LEU A 253 -3.81 -1.44 -1.85
N SER A 254 -4.82 -2.08 -2.45
CA SER A 254 -5.01 -2.10 -3.91
C SER A 254 -5.46 -0.76 -4.48
N GLN A 255 -6.08 0.07 -3.64
CA GLN A 255 -6.59 1.39 -4.00
C GLN A 255 -5.64 2.52 -3.58
N ALA A 256 -4.61 2.21 -2.78
CA ALA A 256 -3.58 3.16 -2.41
C ALA A 256 -2.81 3.65 -3.66
N ASP A 257 -2.67 4.96 -3.78
CA ASP A 257 -1.81 5.59 -4.77
C ASP A 257 -0.34 5.52 -4.28
N PRO A 258 0.57 4.86 -5.02
CA PRO A 258 1.97 4.73 -4.60
C PRO A 258 2.72 6.06 -4.49
N LEU A 259 2.36 7.05 -5.32
CA LEU A 259 3.00 8.37 -5.30
C LEU A 259 2.50 9.22 -4.13
N ALA A 260 1.33 8.89 -3.60
CA ALA A 260 0.69 9.59 -2.49
C ALA A 260 1.23 9.17 -1.12
N PHE A 261 1.26 7.85 -0.89
CA PHE A 261 1.53 7.27 0.44
C PHE A 261 2.89 6.62 0.54
N GLY A 262 3.65 6.54 -0.56
CA GLY A 262 4.87 5.74 -0.62
C GLY A 262 4.62 4.24 -0.41
N LEU A 263 3.36 3.80 -0.56
CA LEU A 263 2.95 2.40 -0.36
C LEU A 263 2.85 1.68 -1.71
N LEU A 264 3.32 0.45 -1.76
CA LEU A 264 3.15 -0.38 -2.95
C LEU A 264 1.68 -0.79 -3.09
N ASN A 265 1.18 -0.75 -4.31
CA ASN A 265 -0.20 -1.12 -4.61
C ASN A 265 -0.37 -2.65 -4.54
N CYS A 266 -1.24 -3.11 -3.64
CA CYS A 266 -1.48 -4.54 -3.44
C CYS A 266 -2.27 -5.13 -4.61
N LYS A 267 -1.75 -6.20 -5.22
CA LYS A 267 -2.40 -6.90 -6.34
C LYS A 267 -3.32 -8.04 -5.90
N GLY A 268 -3.16 -8.49 -4.66
CA GLY A 268 -4.00 -9.50 -4.05
C GLY A 268 -3.30 -10.33 -3.00
N VAL A 269 -4.01 -11.32 -2.51
CA VAL A 269 -3.61 -12.22 -1.44
C VAL A 269 -3.55 -13.64 -1.98
N VAL A 270 -2.58 -14.42 -1.50
CA VAL A 270 -2.45 -15.85 -1.77
C VAL A 270 -2.44 -16.58 -0.43
N ARG A 271 -3.13 -17.72 -0.34
CA ARG A 271 -3.16 -18.56 0.88
C ARG A 271 -2.03 -19.58 0.83
N CYS A 272 -1.17 -19.59 1.84
CA CYS A 272 -0.18 -20.64 2.08
C CYS A 272 -0.70 -21.61 3.16
N LEU A 273 -0.56 -22.93 2.97
CA LEU A 273 -1.11 -23.94 3.89
C LEU A 273 -0.10 -24.44 4.93
N GLY A 274 1.20 -24.30 4.69
CA GLY A 274 2.25 -24.62 5.65
C GLY A 274 3.64 -24.24 5.14
N ASN A 275 4.44 -23.63 6.03
CA ASN A 275 5.85 -23.31 5.81
C ASN A 275 6.67 -24.03 6.89
N GLY A 276 7.54 -24.96 6.48
CA GLY A 276 8.39 -25.72 7.39
C GLY A 276 9.87 -25.66 6.98
N SER A 277 10.76 -25.98 7.92
CA SER A 277 12.22 -26.04 7.69
C SER A 277 12.64 -26.99 6.55
N PHE A 278 11.75 -27.90 6.16
CA PHE A 278 11.97 -28.92 5.14
C PHE A 278 11.27 -28.64 3.80
N GLY A 279 10.51 -27.55 3.64
CA GLY A 279 9.81 -27.22 2.39
C GLY A 279 8.44 -26.58 2.58
N ASP A 280 7.89 -26.04 1.49
CA ASP A 280 6.57 -25.40 1.44
C ASP A 280 5.49 -26.43 1.01
N VAL A 281 4.30 -26.41 1.61
CA VAL A 281 3.18 -27.31 1.25
C VAL A 281 2.00 -26.52 0.67
N TRP A 282 1.56 -26.94 -0.51
CA TRP A 282 0.49 -26.31 -1.29
C TRP A 282 -0.71 -27.24 -1.42
N GLU A 283 -1.93 -26.68 -1.46
CA GLU A 283 -3.13 -27.40 -1.92
C GLU A 283 -3.24 -27.18 -3.41
N GLU A 284 -3.47 -28.27 -4.14
CA GLU A 284 -3.60 -28.23 -5.59
C GLU A 284 -4.89 -28.93 -6.03
N HIS A 285 -5.56 -28.32 -7.00
CA HIS A 285 -6.66 -28.93 -7.72
C HIS A 285 -6.15 -29.58 -9.01
N CYS A 286 -6.44 -30.86 -9.20
CA CYS A 286 -6.15 -31.55 -10.46
C CYS A 286 -7.00 -30.96 -11.60
N VAL A 287 -6.36 -30.24 -12.53
CA VAL A 287 -7.00 -29.56 -13.67
C VAL A 287 -7.28 -30.47 -14.87
N SER A 288 -6.68 -31.66 -14.93
CA SER A 288 -6.81 -32.59 -16.05
C SER A 288 -6.47 -34.03 -15.65
N GLY A 289 -6.90 -35.01 -16.46
CA GLY A 289 -6.65 -36.44 -16.24
C GLY A 289 -7.74 -37.16 -15.43
N PRO A 290 -7.51 -38.44 -15.08
CA PRO A 290 -8.51 -39.30 -14.43
C PRO A 290 -8.90 -38.85 -13.01
N SER A 291 -8.17 -37.89 -12.44
CA SER A 291 -8.41 -37.32 -11.11
C SER A 291 -8.88 -35.86 -11.17
N HIS A 292 -9.53 -35.43 -12.26
CA HIS A 292 -10.06 -34.07 -12.43
C HIS A 292 -10.89 -33.61 -11.22
N ASN A 293 -10.62 -32.39 -10.73
CA ASN A 293 -11.16 -31.79 -9.49
C ASN A 293 -10.75 -32.46 -8.16
N ALA A 294 -9.91 -33.49 -8.15
CA ALA A 294 -9.37 -34.03 -6.90
C ALA A 294 -8.44 -33.01 -6.24
N ILE A 295 -8.53 -32.91 -4.92
CA ILE A 295 -7.68 -32.05 -4.08
C ILE A 295 -6.52 -32.88 -3.55
N ARG A 296 -5.31 -32.34 -3.63
CA ARG A 296 -4.08 -32.98 -3.15
C ARG A 296 -3.19 -31.99 -2.41
N ALA A 297 -2.32 -32.50 -1.54
CA ALA A 297 -1.26 -31.73 -0.90
C ALA A 297 0.06 -31.95 -1.64
N VAL A 298 0.78 -30.87 -1.98
CA VAL A 298 2.07 -30.94 -2.69
C VAL A 298 3.15 -30.25 -1.88
N LYS A 299 4.14 -31.04 -1.44
CA LYS A 299 5.31 -30.54 -0.71
C LYS A 299 6.45 -30.25 -1.69
N GLN A 300 6.90 -29.00 -1.73
CA GLN A 300 8.00 -28.54 -2.55
C GLN A 300 9.31 -28.54 -1.76
N LEU A 301 10.30 -29.27 -2.25
CA LEU A 301 11.63 -29.38 -1.67
C LEU A 301 12.65 -28.72 -2.62
N ARG A 302 13.53 -27.83 -2.12
CA ARG A 302 14.54 -27.13 -2.95
C ARG A 302 15.84 -27.92 -3.11
N LYS A 303 16.23 -28.26 -4.35
CA LYS A 303 17.41 -29.09 -4.68
C LYS A 303 18.76 -28.48 -4.26
N ARG A 304 18.82 -27.16 -4.04
CA ARG A 304 20.06 -26.43 -3.67
C ARG A 304 20.51 -26.60 -2.22
N GLN A 305 19.71 -27.24 -1.35
CA GLN A 305 20.11 -27.45 0.04
C GLN A 305 21.17 -28.57 0.17
N SER A 306 22.24 -28.34 0.91
CA SER A 306 23.42 -29.22 0.99
C SER A 306 23.16 -30.64 1.54
N LYS A 307 22.01 -30.87 2.18
CA LYS A 307 21.57 -32.19 2.71
C LYS A 307 20.39 -32.80 1.93
N PHE A 308 19.97 -32.15 0.84
CA PHE A 308 18.77 -32.48 0.07
C PHE A 308 18.71 -33.94 -0.44
N PRO A 309 19.76 -34.50 -1.07
CA PRO A 309 19.62 -35.80 -1.74
C PRO A 309 19.31 -36.95 -0.78
N GLU A 310 19.88 -36.91 0.43
CA GLU A 310 19.71 -37.97 1.44
C GLU A 310 18.41 -37.83 2.24
N MET A 311 17.99 -36.61 2.59
CA MET A 311 16.76 -36.39 3.36
C MET A 311 15.52 -36.62 2.50
N SER A 312 15.47 -36.09 1.27
CA SER A 312 14.36 -36.30 0.34
C SER A 312 14.21 -37.77 -0.04
N ARG A 313 15.31 -38.51 -0.23
CA ARG A 313 15.26 -39.94 -0.56
C ARG A 313 14.68 -40.77 0.58
N ARG A 314 15.01 -40.46 1.84
CA ARG A 314 14.47 -41.17 3.01
C ARG A 314 12.99 -40.87 3.23
N GLU A 315 12.59 -39.62 3.04
CA GLU A 315 11.19 -39.19 3.14
C GLU A 315 10.34 -39.89 2.06
N ILE A 316 10.77 -39.83 0.79
CA ILE A 316 10.09 -40.53 -0.31
C ILE A 316 10.07 -42.04 -0.06
N GLN A 317 11.17 -42.64 0.40
CA GLN A 317 11.23 -44.06 0.69
C GLN A 317 10.22 -44.46 1.79
N ALA A 318 10.10 -43.65 2.86
CA ALA A 318 9.11 -43.89 3.90
C ALA A 318 7.69 -43.78 3.35
N LEU A 319 7.39 -42.69 2.63
CA LEU A 319 6.08 -42.45 2.03
C LEU A 319 5.65 -43.57 1.07
N VAL A 320 6.55 -44.02 0.19
CA VAL A 320 6.30 -45.15 -0.70
C VAL A 320 6.07 -46.45 0.08
N THR A 321 6.87 -46.70 1.12
CA THR A 321 6.76 -47.93 1.94
C THR A 321 5.42 -48.00 2.68
N PHE A 322 4.94 -46.88 3.22
CA PHE A 322 3.72 -46.84 4.02
C PHE A 322 2.46 -46.43 3.22
N SER A 323 2.59 -46.21 1.91
CA SER A 323 1.45 -46.06 1.01
C SER A 323 1.16 -47.33 0.21
N ASP A 324 1.75 -48.45 0.62
CA ASP A 324 1.58 -49.74 -0.02
C ASP A 324 0.11 -50.21 0.04
N SER A 325 -0.50 -50.36 -1.14
CA SER A 325 -1.87 -50.86 -1.29
C SER A 325 -2.07 -52.30 -0.79
N TYR A 326 -0.99 -53.08 -0.63
CA TYR A 326 -1.06 -54.45 -0.13
C TYR A 326 -1.18 -54.55 1.40
N THR A 327 -1.02 -53.43 2.13
CA THR A 327 -1.17 -53.38 3.60
C THR A 327 -2.22 -52.35 3.99
N PRO A 328 -3.52 -52.73 4.01
CA PRO A 328 -4.64 -51.81 4.26
C PRO A 328 -4.55 -51.03 5.57
N GLU A 329 -3.89 -51.62 6.57
CA GLU A 329 -3.69 -51.01 7.89
C GLU A 329 -2.88 -49.71 7.79
N TYR A 330 -1.94 -49.60 6.85
CA TYR A 330 -1.12 -48.39 6.71
C TYR A 330 -1.94 -47.18 6.29
N LYS A 331 -2.99 -47.37 5.50
CA LYS A 331 -3.86 -46.30 5.00
C LYS A 331 -4.58 -45.54 6.12
N GLN A 332 -4.76 -46.17 7.28
CA GLN A 332 -5.41 -45.54 8.43
C GLN A 332 -4.45 -44.73 9.30
N HIS A 333 -3.14 -44.92 9.13
CA HIS A 333 -2.12 -44.39 10.04
C HIS A 333 -1.07 -43.50 9.35
N PHE A 334 -0.92 -43.61 8.04
CA PHE A 334 0.06 -42.86 7.26
C PHE A 334 -0.61 -42.13 6.10
N VAL A 335 -0.13 -40.90 5.86
CA VAL A 335 -0.54 -40.10 4.72
C VAL A 335 -0.22 -40.82 3.41
N GLN A 336 -1.20 -40.87 2.51
CA GLN A 336 -1.06 -41.53 1.23
C GLN A 336 -0.19 -40.72 0.27
N PHE A 337 0.84 -41.38 -0.25
CA PHE A 337 1.68 -40.92 -1.33
C PHE A 337 1.01 -41.16 -2.68
N LEU A 338 0.83 -40.09 -3.45
CA LEU A 338 0.20 -40.13 -4.78
C LEU A 338 1.22 -40.07 -5.92
N GLY A 339 2.46 -39.68 -5.61
CA GLY A 339 3.54 -39.61 -6.59
C GLY A 339 4.51 -38.47 -6.29
N TRP A 340 5.52 -38.34 -7.15
CA TRP A 340 6.46 -37.24 -7.09
C TRP A 340 6.85 -36.81 -8.50
N PHE A 341 7.26 -35.55 -8.64
CA PHE A 341 7.80 -35.02 -9.88
C PHE A 341 8.88 -33.99 -9.58
N ASP A 342 9.67 -33.67 -10.59
CA ASP A 342 10.84 -32.81 -10.46
C ASP A 342 10.84 -31.72 -11.52
N ASP A 343 11.41 -30.57 -11.18
CA ASP A 343 11.90 -29.60 -12.14
C ASP A 343 13.41 -29.34 -11.94
N LEU A 344 13.95 -28.31 -12.60
CA LEU A 344 15.37 -27.97 -12.53
C LEU A 344 15.84 -27.59 -11.12
N GLU A 345 14.94 -27.05 -10.29
CA GLU A 345 15.30 -26.43 -9.01
C GLU A 345 14.70 -27.15 -7.81
N ASN A 346 13.62 -27.92 -8.01
CA ASN A 346 12.79 -28.47 -6.95
C ASN A 346 12.37 -29.92 -7.22
N SER A 347 12.08 -30.63 -6.14
CA SER A 347 11.33 -31.89 -6.13
C SER A 347 10.00 -31.68 -5.44
N TYR A 348 8.96 -32.30 -5.95
CA TYR A 348 7.58 -32.17 -5.48
C TYR A 348 7.06 -33.53 -5.05
N ILE A 349 6.60 -33.63 -3.81
CA ILE A 349 5.98 -34.83 -3.25
C ILE A 349 4.47 -34.59 -3.20
N VAL A 350 3.72 -35.44 -3.89
CA VAL A 350 2.25 -35.36 -3.99
C VAL A 350 1.65 -36.35 -3.00
N MET A 351 0.74 -35.86 -2.16
CA MET A 351 0.10 -36.60 -1.08
C MET A 351 -1.41 -36.35 -1.07
N GLU A 352 -2.15 -37.19 -0.37
CA GLU A 352 -3.56 -36.90 -0.09
C GLU A 352 -3.73 -35.61 0.72
N PHE A 353 -4.87 -34.95 0.52
CA PHE A 353 -5.22 -33.75 1.27
C PHE A 353 -6.05 -34.11 2.51
N LEU A 354 -5.54 -33.80 3.70
CA LEU A 354 -6.24 -33.96 4.97
C LEU A 354 -7.01 -32.68 5.30
N GLN A 355 -8.32 -32.68 5.04
CA GLN A 355 -9.20 -31.50 5.12
C GLN A 355 -9.21 -30.82 6.50
N HIS A 356 -8.93 -31.56 7.57
CA HIS A 356 -8.98 -31.06 8.95
C HIS A 356 -7.61 -30.56 9.45
N GLY A 357 -6.52 -30.73 8.69
CA GLY A 357 -5.18 -30.31 9.09
C GLY A 357 -4.58 -31.13 10.24
N ASP A 358 -3.63 -30.52 10.96
CA ASP A 358 -2.89 -31.14 12.06
C ASP A 358 -3.67 -31.21 13.38
N LEU A 359 -3.30 -32.16 14.25
CA LEU A 359 -3.94 -32.37 15.55
C LEU A 359 -3.74 -31.16 16.49
N GLN A 360 -2.63 -30.43 16.38
CA GLN A 360 -2.29 -29.31 17.26
C GLN A 360 -3.39 -28.24 17.26
N LYS A 361 -4.03 -27.99 16.11
CA LYS A 361 -5.20 -27.08 15.98
C LYS A 361 -6.39 -27.43 16.87
N PHE A 362 -6.51 -28.69 17.29
CA PHE A 362 -7.62 -29.19 18.10
C PHE A 362 -7.29 -29.25 19.60
N ILE A 363 -6.03 -29.05 19.99
CA ILE A 363 -5.57 -29.06 21.38
C ILE A 363 -5.74 -27.66 22.00
N ASN A 364 -7.00 -27.20 22.11
CA ASN A 364 -7.32 -25.95 22.82
C ASN A 364 -7.57 -26.18 24.32
N ALA A 365 -7.90 -27.42 24.68
CA ALA A 365 -8.05 -27.92 26.04
C ALA A 365 -7.61 -29.40 26.06
N PRO A 366 -7.30 -29.99 27.22
CA PRO A 366 -7.02 -31.41 27.31
C PRO A 366 -8.17 -32.25 26.73
N PHE A 367 -7.85 -33.24 25.91
CA PHE A 367 -8.86 -34.17 25.42
C PHE A 367 -9.44 -35.00 26.56
N PRO A 368 -10.72 -35.41 26.47
CA PRO A 368 -11.26 -36.48 27.30
C PRO A 368 -10.37 -37.72 27.19
N GLU A 369 -10.17 -38.42 28.33
CA GLU A 369 -9.31 -39.60 28.40
C GLU A 369 -9.60 -40.65 27.29
N PRO A 370 -10.86 -40.96 26.94
CA PRO A 370 -11.14 -41.92 25.86
C PRO A 370 -10.65 -41.46 24.48
N GLU A 371 -10.74 -40.17 24.19
CA GLU A 371 -10.30 -39.59 22.91
C GLU A 371 -8.77 -39.54 22.84
N ALA A 372 -8.13 -39.09 23.92
CA ALA A 372 -6.68 -39.10 24.05
C ALA A 372 -6.12 -40.53 23.90
N ALA A 373 -6.72 -41.51 24.57
CA ALA A 373 -6.34 -42.91 24.47
C ALA A 373 -6.45 -43.44 23.03
N SER A 374 -7.52 -43.08 22.31
CA SER A 374 -7.71 -43.46 20.90
C SER A 374 -6.62 -42.89 19.99
N ILE A 375 -6.27 -41.60 20.15
CA ILE A 375 -5.20 -40.95 19.38
C ILE A 375 -3.85 -41.61 19.67
N VAL A 376 -3.52 -41.76 20.96
CA VAL A 376 -2.26 -42.38 21.39
C VAL A 376 -2.16 -43.81 20.90
N PHE A 377 -3.26 -44.57 20.92
CA PHE A 377 -3.30 -45.93 20.40
C PHE A 377 -3.00 -45.97 18.90
N GLN A 378 -3.61 -45.09 18.10
CA GLN A 378 -3.35 -45.00 16.66
C GLN A 378 -1.90 -44.59 16.35
N VAL A 379 -1.33 -43.62 17.07
CA VAL A 379 0.07 -43.20 16.92
C VAL A 379 1.03 -44.33 17.33
N ALA A 380 0.74 -45.05 18.41
CA ALA A 380 1.54 -46.19 18.84
C ALA A 380 1.51 -47.36 17.83
N GLN A 381 0.36 -47.61 17.20
CA GLN A 381 0.25 -48.57 16.10
C GLN A 381 1.10 -48.13 14.89
N ALA A 382 1.01 -46.86 14.49
CA ALA A 382 1.83 -46.30 13.42
C ALA A 382 3.34 -46.50 13.71
N LEU A 383 3.78 -46.15 14.92
CA LEU A 383 5.16 -46.33 15.35
C LEU A 383 5.60 -47.79 15.34
N GLN A 384 4.73 -48.71 15.77
CA GLN A 384 5.00 -50.14 15.68
C GLN A 384 5.23 -50.59 14.22
N TYR A 385 4.42 -50.10 13.28
CA TYR A 385 4.62 -50.38 11.85
C TYR A 385 5.93 -49.81 11.31
N MET A 386 6.27 -48.57 11.70
CA MET A 386 7.54 -47.95 11.31
C MET A 386 8.74 -48.75 11.83
N HIS A 387 8.74 -49.09 13.11
CA HIS A 387 9.83 -49.82 13.75
C HIS A 387 10.02 -51.22 13.15
N ARG A 388 8.95 -51.94 12.80
CA ARG A 388 9.03 -53.25 12.11
C ARG A 388 9.70 -53.17 10.74
N LYS A 389 9.64 -52.00 10.08
CA LYS A 389 10.29 -51.73 8.79
C LYS A 389 11.65 -51.02 8.94
N ASN A 390 12.18 -50.92 10.17
CA ASN A 390 13.43 -50.23 10.52
C ASN A 390 13.41 -48.72 10.22
N PHE A 391 12.25 -48.07 10.30
CA PHE A 391 12.12 -46.61 10.24
C PHE A 391 11.98 -46.01 11.63
N VAL A 392 12.55 -44.83 11.85
CA VAL A 392 12.37 -44.02 13.07
C VAL A 392 11.90 -42.63 12.63
N HIS A 393 10.76 -42.16 13.18
CA HIS A 393 10.15 -40.88 12.77
C HIS A 393 11.00 -39.65 13.17
N ARG A 394 11.53 -39.65 14.40
CA ARG A 394 12.40 -38.61 15.01
C ARG A 394 11.74 -37.27 15.34
N ASP A 395 10.47 -37.08 14.99
CA ASP A 395 9.73 -35.83 15.22
C ASP A 395 8.23 -36.09 15.44
N ILE A 396 7.88 -36.89 16.45
CA ILE A 396 6.48 -37.29 16.76
C ILE A 396 5.76 -36.20 17.54
#